data_AF-A0A852KE87-F1
#
_entry.id   AF-A0A852KE87-F1
#
_cell.length_a   1.000
_cell.length_b   1.000
_cell.length_c   1.000
_cell.angle_alpha   90.00
_cell.angle_beta   90.00
_cell.angle_gamma   90.00
#
_symmetry.space_group_name_H-M   'P 1'
#
loop_
_entity.id
_entity.type
_entity.pdbx_description
1 polymer ?
#
loop_
_entity_poly.entity_id
_entity_poly.type
_entity_poly.pdbx_seq_one_letter_code
_entity_poly.pdbx_strand_id
1 'polypeptide(L)'
;IPQIAYSATSIDLSDKTLYKYFLRVVPSDTLQARAMLDIVKRYNWTYVSAVHTEGNYGESGMEAFKELAAQEGLCIAHSDKIYSNAGEKSFDRLLRKLRERLPKARVVVCFCEGMTVRGILIAMRRLGVLGEFLLIGSDGWADRDEVIEGYEPEANGGITIKLQSPEVLSFDDYYLKLRLDTNTRNPWFPEFWQHRFQCRI
;
A
#
# COMPACT_ATOMS: atom_id res chain seq x y z
N ILE A 1 -14.86 -11.61 -23.00
CA ILE A 1 -14.12 -12.68 -22.30
C ILE A 1 -14.13 -12.31 -20.81
N PRO A 2 -14.63 -13.17 -19.91
CA PRO A 2 -14.59 -12.91 -18.47
C PRO A 2 -13.15 -12.75 -17.94
N GLN A 3 -12.93 -11.82 -17.02
CA GLN A 3 -11.65 -11.60 -16.33
C GLN A 3 -11.88 -11.62 -14.82
N ILE A 4 -11.10 -12.44 -14.09
CA ILE A 4 -11.17 -12.53 -12.62
C ILE A 4 -9.84 -12.02 -12.05
N ALA A 5 -9.88 -10.94 -11.28
CA ALA A 5 -8.71 -10.37 -10.63
C ALA A 5 -8.53 -10.90 -9.19
N TYR A 6 -7.27 -11.05 -8.77
CA TYR A 6 -6.90 -11.52 -7.44
C TYR A 6 -6.40 -10.41 -6.50
N SER A 7 -6.08 -9.22 -7.02
CA SER A 7 -5.54 -8.10 -6.21
C SER A 7 -6.08 -6.72 -6.60
N ALA A 8 -6.98 -6.62 -7.58
CA ALA A 8 -7.53 -5.34 -8.01
C ALA A 8 -8.76 -4.97 -7.15
N THR A 9 -8.54 -4.05 -6.21
CA THR A 9 -9.51 -3.68 -5.17
C THR A 9 -10.21 -2.33 -5.41
N SER A 10 -9.78 -1.57 -6.43
CA SER A 10 -10.37 -0.27 -6.81
C SER A 10 -11.91 -0.33 -6.90
N ILE A 11 -12.56 0.72 -6.42
CA ILE A 11 -14.02 0.82 -6.35
C ILE A 11 -14.63 0.85 -7.76
N ASP A 12 -13.98 1.53 -8.70
CA ASP A 12 -14.42 1.72 -10.09
C ASP A 12 -14.75 0.40 -10.80
N LEU A 13 -13.98 -0.65 -10.51
CA LEU A 13 -14.13 -1.99 -11.11
C LEU A 13 -15.43 -2.70 -10.68
N SER A 14 -16.18 -2.12 -9.75
CA SER A 14 -17.49 -2.59 -9.33
C SER A 14 -18.61 -2.19 -10.30
N ASP A 15 -18.42 -1.14 -11.12
CA ASP A 15 -19.43 -0.70 -12.09
C ASP A 15 -19.55 -1.71 -13.25
N LYS A 16 -20.65 -2.47 -13.29
CA LYS A 16 -20.92 -3.47 -14.34
C LYS A 16 -21.48 -2.89 -15.62
N THR A 17 -21.83 -1.61 -15.66
CA THR A 17 -22.17 -0.92 -16.90
C THR A 17 -20.91 -0.64 -17.73
N LEU A 18 -19.79 -0.31 -17.06
CA LEU A 18 -18.48 -0.09 -17.66
C LEU A 18 -17.65 -1.39 -17.76
N TYR A 19 -17.63 -2.18 -16.69
CA TYR A 19 -16.79 -3.38 -16.56
C TYR A 19 -17.62 -4.67 -16.48
N LYS A 20 -18.49 -4.88 -17.46
CA LYS A 20 -19.47 -5.99 -17.51
C LYS A 20 -18.89 -7.39 -17.27
N TYR A 21 -17.67 -7.64 -17.72
CA TYR A 21 -17.01 -8.95 -17.64
C TYR A 21 -15.91 -9.04 -16.57
N PHE A 22 -15.74 -8.01 -15.75
CA PHE A 22 -14.77 -8.01 -14.68
C PHE A 22 -15.35 -8.63 -13.40
N LEU A 23 -14.58 -9.49 -12.76
CA LEU A 23 -14.87 -10.14 -11.49
C LEU A 23 -13.62 -10.06 -10.61
N ARG A 24 -13.79 -10.21 -9.30
CA ARG A 24 -12.66 -10.30 -8.36
C ARG A 24 -13.00 -11.17 -7.17
N VAL A 25 -11.97 -11.76 -6.57
CA VAL A 25 -12.08 -12.57 -5.35
C VAL A 25 -11.73 -11.79 -4.08
N VAL A 26 -11.35 -10.52 -4.22
CA VAL A 26 -11.00 -9.60 -3.14
C VAL A 26 -12.09 -8.55 -2.94
N PRO A 27 -12.26 -8.00 -1.72
CA PRO A 27 -13.21 -6.93 -1.46
C PRO A 27 -12.83 -5.63 -2.17
N SER A 28 -13.78 -4.69 -2.21
CA SER A 28 -13.54 -3.32 -2.67
C SER A 28 -12.77 -2.49 -1.65
N ASP A 29 -12.03 -1.49 -2.13
CA ASP A 29 -11.35 -0.49 -1.28
C ASP A 29 -12.30 0.29 -0.38
N THR A 30 -13.61 0.32 -0.66
CA THR A 30 -14.62 0.88 0.26
C THR A 30 -14.55 0.25 1.65
N LEU A 31 -14.37 -1.08 1.74
CA LEU A 31 -14.26 -1.77 3.02
C LEU A 31 -12.93 -1.48 3.72
N GLN A 32 -11.87 -1.32 2.94
CA GLN A 32 -10.57 -0.93 3.46
C GLN A 32 -10.58 0.50 4.00
N ALA A 33 -11.16 1.46 3.27
CA ALA A 33 -11.32 2.83 3.69
C ALA A 33 -12.14 2.93 4.99
N ARG A 34 -13.21 2.13 5.10
CA ARG A 34 -13.98 2.01 6.34
C ARG A 34 -13.12 1.48 7.49
N ALA A 35 -12.35 0.41 7.27
CA ALA A 35 -11.46 -0.15 8.28
C ALA A 35 -10.39 0.86 8.73
N MET A 36 -9.77 1.61 7.81
CA MET A 36 -8.83 2.68 8.15
C MET A 36 -9.48 3.74 9.02
N LEU A 37 -10.70 4.18 8.68
CA LEU A 37 -11.44 5.15 9.48
C LEU A 37 -11.77 4.61 10.87
N ASP A 38 -12.23 3.37 10.96
CA ASP A 38 -12.57 2.74 12.24
C ASP A 38 -11.33 2.60 13.14
N ILE A 39 -10.14 2.31 12.59
CA ILE A 39 -8.86 2.37 13.31
C ILE A 39 -8.60 3.79 13.83
N VAL A 40 -8.70 4.79 12.96
CA VAL A 40 -8.44 6.19 13.32
C VAL A 40 -9.38 6.66 14.43
N LYS A 41 -10.67 6.32 14.35
CA LYS A 41 -11.66 6.58 15.40
C LYS A 41 -11.37 5.83 16.68
N ARG A 42 -10.97 4.55 16.61
CA ARG A 42 -10.68 3.72 17.79
C ARG A 42 -9.58 4.30 18.68
N TYR A 43 -8.64 5.05 18.09
CA TYR A 43 -7.55 5.74 18.76
C TYR A 43 -7.83 7.24 19.02
N ASN A 44 -9.05 7.72 18.74
CA ASN A 44 -9.46 9.11 18.93
C ASN A 44 -8.60 10.13 18.18
N TRP A 45 -8.06 9.77 17.01
CA TRP A 45 -7.36 10.72 16.15
C TRP A 45 -8.38 11.51 15.33
N THR A 46 -8.52 12.80 15.59
CA THR A 46 -9.53 13.66 14.95
C THR A 46 -8.98 14.58 13.87
N TYR A 47 -7.65 14.72 13.79
CA TYR A 47 -6.95 15.57 12.82
C TYR A 47 -5.76 14.82 12.22
N VAL A 48 -5.91 14.35 10.97
CA VAL A 48 -4.92 13.49 10.29
C VAL A 48 -4.50 14.10 8.95
N SER A 49 -3.33 13.73 8.46
CA SER A 49 -2.92 14.01 7.09
C SER A 49 -3.27 12.82 6.19
N ALA A 50 -3.48 13.06 4.90
CA ALA A 50 -3.82 12.05 3.92
C ALA A 50 -2.82 12.07 2.74
N VAL A 51 -2.36 10.89 2.35
CA VAL A 51 -1.51 10.68 1.16
C VAL A 51 -2.05 9.51 0.37
N HIS A 52 -2.04 9.61 -0.96
CA HIS A 52 -2.35 8.47 -1.82
C HIS A 52 -1.42 8.38 -3.01
N THR A 53 -1.28 7.16 -3.53
CA THR A 53 -0.62 6.93 -4.81
C THR A 53 -1.50 7.45 -5.93
N GLU A 54 -0.91 8.17 -6.88
CA GLU A 54 -1.65 8.63 -8.06
C GLU A 54 -2.03 7.46 -8.97
N GLY A 55 -3.33 7.32 -9.27
CA GLY A 55 -3.92 6.21 -10.01
C GLY A 55 -5.22 5.71 -9.36
N ASN A 56 -6.01 4.92 -10.09
CA ASN A 56 -7.37 4.56 -9.69
C ASN A 56 -7.46 3.92 -8.29
N TYR A 57 -6.49 3.09 -7.91
CA TYR A 57 -6.44 2.49 -6.57
C TYR A 57 -6.36 3.56 -5.47
N GLY A 58 -5.32 4.40 -5.50
CA GLY A 58 -5.12 5.43 -4.47
C GLY A 58 -6.16 6.55 -4.53
N GLU A 59 -6.59 6.98 -5.71
CA GLU A 59 -7.62 8.01 -5.86
C GLU A 59 -8.99 7.53 -5.36
N SER A 60 -9.50 6.39 -5.85
CA SER A 60 -10.81 5.89 -5.42
C SER A 60 -10.85 5.52 -3.94
N GLY A 61 -9.81 4.89 -3.41
CA GLY A 61 -9.71 4.55 -1.99
C GLY A 61 -9.64 5.79 -1.09
N MET A 62 -8.85 6.80 -1.48
CA MET A 62 -8.72 8.04 -0.71
C MET A 62 -9.98 8.90 -0.75
N GLU A 63 -10.67 9.00 -1.89
CA GLU A 63 -11.95 9.71 -1.94
C GLU A 63 -13.00 9.03 -1.07
N ALA A 64 -13.11 7.69 -1.10
CA ALA A 64 -13.98 6.97 -0.18
C ALA A 64 -13.62 7.20 1.30
N PHE A 65 -12.32 7.24 1.64
CA PHE A 65 -11.89 7.58 3.00
C PHE A 65 -12.29 9.00 3.40
N LYS A 66 -12.12 9.99 2.51
CA LYS A 66 -12.49 11.40 2.76
C LYS A 66 -14.00 11.54 2.98
N GLU A 67 -14.82 10.89 2.16
CA GLU A 67 -16.28 10.91 2.30
C GLU A 67 -16.72 10.33 3.65
N LEU A 68 -16.19 9.16 4.01
CA LEU A 68 -16.49 8.52 5.29
C LEU A 68 -15.99 9.36 6.48
N ALA A 69 -14.79 9.94 6.37
CA ALA A 69 -14.22 10.81 7.39
C ALA A 69 -15.09 12.06 7.62
N ALA A 70 -15.55 12.70 6.55
CA ALA A 70 -16.42 13.88 6.63
C ALA A 70 -17.77 13.56 7.30
N GLN A 71 -18.38 12.41 6.97
CA GLN A 71 -19.63 11.95 7.60
C GLN A 71 -19.49 11.71 9.11
N GLU A 72 -18.28 11.34 9.55
CA GLU A 72 -17.99 10.95 10.94
C GLU A 72 -17.27 12.08 11.72
N GLY A 73 -17.22 13.30 11.16
CA GLY A 73 -16.67 14.49 11.82
C GLY A 73 -15.15 14.50 11.96
N LEU A 74 -14.42 13.73 11.15
CA LEU A 74 -12.97 13.68 11.15
C LEU A 74 -12.36 14.70 10.18
N CYS A 75 -11.38 15.46 10.65
CA CYS A 75 -10.74 16.49 9.85
C CYS A 75 -9.47 15.97 9.16
N ILE A 76 -9.37 16.21 7.85
CA ILE A 76 -8.18 15.94 7.06
C ILE A 76 -7.40 17.24 6.89
N ALA A 77 -6.21 17.31 7.48
CA ALA A 77 -5.36 18.50 7.51
C ALA A 77 -4.92 18.94 6.12
N HIS A 78 -4.58 17.96 5.29
CA HIS A 78 -4.20 18.12 3.90
C HIS A 78 -4.26 16.75 3.21
N SER A 79 -4.52 16.75 1.91
CA SER A 79 -4.46 15.57 1.05
C SER A 79 -3.46 15.82 -0.07
N ASP A 80 -2.37 15.06 -0.10
CA ASP A 80 -1.42 15.06 -1.21
C ASP A 80 -1.53 13.76 -2.02
N LYS A 81 -1.10 13.84 -3.28
CA LYS A 81 -0.94 12.69 -4.17
C LYS A 81 0.48 12.63 -4.73
N ILE A 82 0.95 11.43 -5.02
CA ILE A 82 2.29 11.21 -5.58
C ILE A 82 2.34 9.91 -6.40
N TYR A 83 3.05 9.94 -7.53
CA TYR A 83 3.33 8.72 -8.29
C TYR A 83 4.35 7.82 -7.57
N SER A 84 4.19 6.50 -7.67
CA SER A 84 5.12 5.50 -7.11
C SER A 84 6.54 5.63 -7.64
N ASN A 85 6.72 6.13 -8.87
CA ASN A 85 8.01 6.36 -9.52
C ASN A 85 8.50 7.82 -9.42
N ALA A 86 7.87 8.66 -8.59
CA ALA A 86 8.30 10.04 -8.42
C ALA A 86 9.73 10.12 -7.87
N GLY A 87 10.52 11.08 -8.33
CA GLY A 87 11.89 11.25 -7.88
C GLY A 87 12.00 11.70 -6.41
N GLU A 88 13.19 11.53 -5.83
CA GLU A 88 13.49 11.85 -4.43
C GLU A 88 13.03 13.23 -3.97
N LYS A 89 13.27 14.27 -4.79
CA LYS A 89 12.88 15.66 -4.49
C LYS A 89 11.36 15.82 -4.32
N SER A 90 10.55 14.99 -4.99
CA SER A 90 9.09 15.02 -4.86
C SER A 90 8.65 14.44 -3.52
N PHE A 91 9.26 13.32 -3.08
CA PHE A 91 9.00 12.77 -1.75
C PHE A 91 9.50 13.70 -0.63
N ASP A 92 10.63 14.38 -0.83
CA ASP A 92 11.09 15.40 0.13
C ASP A 92 10.10 16.56 0.27
N ARG A 93 9.57 17.04 -0.86
CA ARG A 93 8.56 18.10 -0.87
C ARG A 93 7.27 17.64 -0.20
N LEU A 94 6.85 16.40 -0.43
CA LEU A 94 5.71 15.79 0.25
C LEU A 94 5.92 15.80 1.76
N LEU A 95 7.06 15.30 2.26
CA LEU A 95 7.32 15.29 3.71
C LEU A 95 7.39 16.69 4.31
N ARG A 96 7.97 17.67 3.61
CA ARG A 96 7.98 19.06 4.08
C ARG A 96 6.56 19.61 4.26
N LYS A 97 5.67 19.37 3.30
CA LYS A 97 4.24 19.74 3.42
C LYS A 97 3.56 19.05 4.60
N LEU A 98 3.85 17.76 4.83
CA LEU A 98 3.30 17.05 5.99
C LEU A 98 3.80 17.66 7.31
N ARG A 99 5.07 18.06 7.39
CA ARG A 99 5.63 18.72 8.58
C ARG A 99 5.00 20.07 8.88
N GLU A 100 4.49 20.81 7.89
CA GLU A 100 3.76 22.07 8.12
C GLU A 100 2.49 21.87 8.98
N ARG A 101 2.00 20.63 9.10
CA ARG A 101 0.84 20.27 9.93
C ARG A 101 1.21 19.77 11.32
N LEU A 102 2.51 19.59 11.60
CA LEU A 102 2.97 19.21 12.94
C LEU A 102 2.88 20.40 13.91
N PRO A 103 2.66 20.13 15.22
CA PRO A 103 2.44 18.82 15.82
C PRO A 103 0.98 18.34 15.75
N LYS A 104 0.08 19.09 15.10
CA LYS A 104 -1.38 18.83 15.14
C LYS A 104 -1.77 17.54 14.41
N ALA A 105 -1.18 17.27 13.23
CA ALA A 105 -1.46 16.08 12.43
C ALA A 105 -0.22 15.18 12.35
N ARG A 106 -0.08 14.24 13.30
CA ARG A 106 1.01 13.25 13.30
C ARG A 106 0.68 11.98 12.53
N VAL A 107 -0.60 11.63 12.46
CA VAL A 107 -1.08 10.43 11.77
C VAL A 107 -1.22 10.74 10.29
N VAL A 108 -0.66 9.88 9.45
CA VAL A 108 -0.74 9.97 7.99
C VAL A 108 -1.44 8.73 7.48
N VAL A 109 -2.66 8.90 6.99
CA VAL A 109 -3.44 7.86 6.30
C VAL A 109 -2.90 7.75 4.88
N CYS A 110 -2.32 6.60 4.53
CA CYS A 110 -1.68 6.34 3.25
C CYS A 110 -2.47 5.27 2.48
N PHE A 111 -3.28 5.71 1.50
CA PHE A 111 -3.88 4.82 0.50
C PHE A 111 -2.90 4.64 -0.65
N CYS A 112 -1.89 3.81 -0.43
CA CYS A 112 -0.63 3.86 -1.14
C CYS A 112 -0.18 2.48 -1.60
N GLU A 113 0.38 2.40 -2.80
CA GLU A 113 1.14 1.23 -3.23
C GLU A 113 2.44 1.10 -2.41
N GLY A 114 2.98 -0.12 -2.34
CA GLY A 114 4.19 -0.41 -1.54
C GLY A 114 5.38 0.47 -1.89
N MET A 115 5.61 0.78 -3.18
CA MET A 115 6.73 1.62 -3.60
C MET A 115 6.56 3.09 -3.21
N THR A 116 5.32 3.58 -3.12
CA THR A 116 5.05 4.92 -2.57
C THR A 116 5.40 4.98 -1.09
N VAL A 117 5.00 3.96 -0.30
CA VAL A 117 5.37 3.87 1.12
C VAL A 117 6.88 3.80 1.27
N ARG A 118 7.58 2.95 0.50
CA ARG A 118 9.04 2.89 0.50
C ARG A 118 9.69 4.24 0.18
N GLY A 119 9.18 4.97 -0.82
CA GLY A 119 9.64 6.31 -1.14
C GLY A 119 9.48 7.32 0.00
N ILE A 120 8.39 7.23 0.76
CA ILE A 120 8.16 8.02 1.97
C ILE A 120 9.20 7.66 3.05
N LEU A 121 9.43 6.38 3.33
CA LEU A 121 10.42 5.93 4.32
C LEU A 121 11.84 6.38 3.97
N ILE A 122 12.23 6.28 2.69
CA ILE A 122 13.52 6.78 2.18
C ILE A 122 13.64 8.29 2.44
N ALA A 123 12.59 9.05 2.15
CA ALA A 123 12.58 10.49 2.39
C ALA A 123 12.61 10.82 3.90
N MET A 124 12.00 10.00 4.76
CA MET A 124 12.04 10.18 6.20
C MET A 124 13.47 10.07 6.73
N ARG A 125 14.21 9.06 6.25
CA ARG A 125 15.65 8.90 6.54
C ARG A 125 16.45 10.10 6.02
N ARG A 126 16.25 10.49 4.77
CA ARG A 126 17.00 11.60 4.13
C ARG A 126 16.78 12.93 4.83
N LEU A 127 15.58 13.20 5.31
CA LEU A 127 15.23 14.45 6.02
C LEU A 127 15.42 14.38 7.54
N GLY A 128 15.77 13.21 8.09
CA GLY A 128 16.00 13.04 9.53
C GLY A 128 14.74 13.22 10.40
N VAL A 129 13.58 12.78 9.92
CA VAL A 129 12.27 12.98 10.59
C VAL A 129 11.75 11.70 11.26
N LEU A 130 12.67 10.90 11.79
CA LEU A 130 12.38 9.64 12.46
C LEU A 130 11.40 9.85 13.63
N GLY A 131 10.32 9.07 13.67
CA GLY A 131 9.32 9.11 14.75
C GLY A 131 8.40 10.34 14.78
N GLU A 132 8.51 11.26 13.82
CA GLU A 132 7.62 12.43 13.75
C GLU A 132 6.19 12.03 13.34
N PHE A 133 6.07 11.06 12.43
CA PHE A 133 4.81 10.60 11.84
C PHE A 133 4.46 9.15 12.23
N LEU A 134 3.16 8.86 12.25
CA LEU A 134 2.61 7.51 12.34
C LEU A 134 1.91 7.19 11.02
N LEU A 135 2.39 6.19 10.27
CA LEU A 135 1.77 5.78 9.01
C LEU A 135 0.65 4.76 9.27
N ILE A 136 -0.52 5.00 8.66
CA ILE A 136 -1.56 3.98 8.50
C ILE A 136 -1.59 3.59 7.02
N GLY A 137 -1.02 2.45 6.68
CA GLY A 137 -0.89 1.96 5.31
C GLY A 137 -2.07 1.09 4.87
N SER A 138 -2.45 1.22 3.60
CA SER A 138 -3.33 0.27 2.92
C SER A 138 -2.61 -1.07 2.64
N ASP A 139 -3.31 -1.98 1.99
CA ASP A 139 -2.84 -3.33 1.60
C ASP A 139 -1.73 -3.31 0.54
N GLY A 140 -1.46 -2.15 -0.07
CA GLY A 140 -0.27 -1.94 -0.87
C GLY A 140 1.04 -2.14 -0.09
N TRP A 141 1.06 -1.89 1.22
CA TRP A 141 2.15 -2.25 2.13
C TRP A 141 1.88 -3.58 2.85
N ALA A 142 0.71 -3.74 3.50
CA ALA A 142 0.35 -4.95 4.24
C ALA A 142 1.51 -5.50 5.11
N ASP A 143 2.07 -6.66 4.75
CA ASP A 143 3.22 -7.32 5.37
C ASP A 143 4.39 -7.53 4.38
N ARG A 144 4.52 -6.65 3.39
CA ARG A 144 5.58 -6.74 2.37
C ARG A 144 6.92 -6.27 2.92
N ASP A 145 7.81 -7.21 3.19
CA ASP A 145 9.18 -6.92 3.69
C ASP A 145 9.98 -6.01 2.75
N GLU A 146 9.84 -6.19 1.43
CA GLU A 146 10.51 -5.37 0.42
C GLU A 146 10.21 -3.86 0.52
N VAL A 147 9.07 -3.49 1.12
CA VAL A 147 8.71 -2.09 1.34
C VAL A 147 9.60 -1.47 2.42
N ILE A 148 9.86 -2.22 3.49
CA ILE A 148 10.55 -1.72 4.69
C ILE A 148 12.04 -2.07 4.76
N GLU A 149 12.51 -3.03 3.96
CA GLU A 149 13.89 -3.53 4.01
C GLU A 149 14.90 -2.38 3.92
N GLY A 150 15.71 -2.21 4.98
CA GLY A 150 16.71 -1.15 5.18
C GLY A 150 16.21 0.15 5.83
N TYR A 151 14.90 0.27 6.05
CA TYR A 151 14.21 1.45 6.60
C TYR A 151 13.25 1.08 7.75
N GLU A 152 13.55 0.00 8.46
CA GLU A 152 12.77 -0.51 9.59
C GLU A 152 12.61 0.53 10.71
N PRO A 153 13.63 1.35 11.05
CA PRO A 153 13.44 2.42 12.05
C PRO A 153 12.37 3.43 11.64
N GLU A 154 12.34 3.84 10.37
CA GLU A 154 11.35 4.80 9.84
C GLU A 154 9.93 4.20 9.76
N ALA A 155 9.83 2.88 9.52
CA ALA A 155 8.56 2.17 9.45
C ALA A 155 7.98 1.80 10.84
N ASN A 156 8.81 1.85 11.88
CA ASN A 156 8.44 1.40 13.21
C ASN A 156 7.21 2.13 13.75
N GLY A 157 6.26 1.36 14.31
CA GLY A 157 4.98 1.85 14.83
C GLY A 157 3.88 2.00 13.76
N GLY A 158 4.20 1.85 12.47
CA GLY A 158 3.18 1.88 11.42
C GLY A 158 2.12 0.79 11.59
N ILE A 159 0.88 1.10 11.21
CA ILE A 159 -0.25 0.18 11.21
C ILE A 159 -0.63 -0.08 9.75
N THR A 160 -0.77 -1.34 9.36
CA THR A 160 -1.17 -1.70 7.99
C THR A 160 -2.44 -2.53 7.98
N ILE A 161 -3.10 -2.56 6.82
CA ILE A 161 -4.24 -3.45 6.57
C ILE A 161 -3.76 -4.57 5.66
N LYS A 162 -4.02 -5.81 6.05
CA LYS A 162 -3.80 -7.00 5.23
C LYS A 162 -5.13 -7.72 5.01
N LEU A 163 -5.40 -8.11 3.78
CA LEU A 163 -6.50 -9.03 3.50
C LEU A 163 -6.21 -10.38 4.13
N GLN A 164 -7.19 -10.94 4.85
CA GLN A 164 -7.03 -12.27 5.43
C GLN A 164 -6.86 -13.30 4.31
N SER A 165 -5.65 -13.85 4.19
CA SER A 165 -5.27 -14.84 3.19
C SER A 165 -4.51 -15.95 3.91
N PRO A 166 -5.17 -17.08 4.23
CA PRO A 166 -4.47 -18.20 4.87
C PRO A 166 -3.44 -18.81 3.90
N GLU A 167 -2.39 -19.41 4.47
CA GLU A 167 -1.38 -20.11 3.70
C GLU A 167 -1.97 -21.33 2.99
N VAL A 168 -1.53 -21.57 1.76
CA VAL A 168 -1.95 -22.72 0.96
C VAL A 168 -0.80 -23.73 0.97
N LEU A 169 -0.76 -24.58 2.00
CA LEU A 169 0.35 -25.51 2.26
C LEU A 169 0.70 -26.40 1.06
N SER A 170 -0.30 -26.80 0.26
CA SER A 170 -0.07 -27.60 -0.95
C SER A 170 0.70 -26.86 -2.04
N PHE A 171 0.63 -25.52 -2.06
CA PHE A 171 1.43 -24.70 -2.96
C PHE A 171 2.90 -24.71 -2.53
N ASP A 172 3.19 -24.65 -1.24
CA ASP A 172 4.56 -24.72 -0.71
C ASP A 172 5.18 -26.08 -1.01
N ASP A 173 4.45 -27.16 -0.76
CA ASP A 173 4.85 -28.53 -1.08
C ASP A 173 5.23 -28.71 -2.56
N TYR A 174 4.54 -27.98 -3.44
CA TYR A 174 4.81 -27.97 -4.87
C TYR A 174 6.01 -27.06 -5.20
N TYR A 175 5.99 -25.81 -4.75
CA TYR A 175 6.94 -24.77 -5.14
C TYR A 175 8.35 -25.07 -4.62
N LEU A 176 8.48 -25.55 -3.38
CA LEU A 176 9.78 -25.87 -2.75
C LEU A 176 10.48 -27.08 -3.39
N LYS A 177 9.78 -27.90 -4.17
CA LYS A 177 10.36 -29.04 -4.90
C LYS A 177 10.82 -28.67 -6.31
N LEU A 178 10.57 -27.45 -6.79
CA LEU A 178 10.96 -27.03 -8.13
C LEU A 178 12.48 -26.97 -8.28
N ARG A 179 12.97 -27.47 -9.41
CA ARG A 179 14.39 -27.47 -9.77
C ARG A 179 14.57 -26.98 -11.21
N LEU A 180 15.73 -26.38 -11.48
CA LEU A 180 16.06 -25.82 -12.80
C LEU A 180 15.98 -26.85 -13.94
N ASP A 181 16.42 -28.08 -13.69
CA ASP A 181 16.43 -29.19 -14.64
C ASP A 181 15.03 -29.75 -14.93
N THR A 182 14.11 -29.65 -13.97
CA THR A 182 12.76 -30.22 -14.08
C THR A 182 11.70 -29.20 -14.51
N ASN A 183 11.85 -27.92 -14.17
CA ASN A 183 10.85 -26.89 -14.42
C ASN A 183 11.02 -26.21 -15.79
N THR A 184 10.77 -26.97 -16.87
CA THR A 184 10.94 -26.49 -18.25
C THR A 184 9.75 -25.66 -18.77
N ARG A 185 8.63 -25.64 -18.03
CA ARG A 185 7.40 -24.95 -18.43
C ARG A 185 7.42 -23.44 -18.18
N ASN A 186 8.21 -22.98 -17.21
CA ASN A 186 8.29 -21.56 -16.86
C ASN A 186 9.58 -20.97 -17.47
N PRO A 187 9.49 -20.16 -18.53
CA PRO A 187 10.66 -19.62 -19.21
C PRO A 187 11.44 -18.62 -18.34
N TRP A 188 10.81 -18.03 -17.32
CA TRP A 188 11.44 -17.08 -16.40
C TRP A 188 12.05 -17.74 -15.15
N PHE A 189 11.86 -19.05 -14.96
CA PHE A 189 12.40 -19.73 -13.78
C PHE A 189 13.95 -19.71 -13.71
N PRO A 190 14.70 -19.88 -14.82
CA PRO A 190 16.15 -19.71 -14.80
C PRO A 190 16.60 -18.30 -14.41
N GLU A 191 15.95 -17.26 -14.96
CA GLU A 191 16.23 -15.86 -14.63
C GLU A 191 15.97 -15.57 -13.16
N PHE A 192 14.80 -15.99 -12.66
CA PHE A 192 14.45 -15.90 -11.25
C PHE A 192 15.49 -16.57 -10.36
N TRP A 193 15.95 -17.77 -10.72
CA TRP A 193 16.93 -18.51 -9.92
C TRP A 193 18.27 -17.78 -9.85
N GLN A 194 18.79 -17.31 -11.00
CA GLN A 194 20.01 -16.51 -11.05
C GLN A 194 19.90 -15.24 -10.19
N HIS A 195 18.79 -14.52 -10.30
CA HIS A 195 18.54 -13.31 -9.52
C HIS A 195 18.38 -13.61 -8.02
N ARG A 196 17.63 -14.64 -7.64
CA ARG A 196 17.34 -14.97 -6.24
C ARG A 196 18.59 -15.45 -5.49
N PHE A 197 19.42 -16.27 -6.14
CA PHE A 197 20.61 -16.88 -5.55
C PHE A 197 21.92 -16.17 -5.92
N GLN A 198 21.84 -15.07 -6.69
CA GLN A 198 22.99 -14.27 -7.12
C GLN A 198 24.07 -15.14 -7.80
N CYS A 199 23.64 -16.03 -8.69
CA CYS A 199 24.49 -16.98 -9.41
C CYS A 199 24.26 -16.93 -10.92
N ARG A 200 25.09 -17.64 -11.69
CA ARG A 200 24.96 -17.77 -13.15
C ARG A 200 24.79 -19.24 -13.53
N ILE A 201 23.84 -19.52 -14.44
CA ILE A 201 23.54 -20.83 -15.03
C ILE A 201 23.98 -20.81 -16.49
#